data_AF-A0A7J3TV38-F1
#
_entry.id   AF-A0A7J3TV38-F1
#
_cell.length_a   1.000
_cell.length_b   1.000
_cell.length_c   1.000
_cell.angle_alpha   90.00
_cell.angle_beta   90.00
_cell.angle_gamma   90.00
#
_symmetry.space_group_name_H-M   'P 1'
#
loop_
_entity.id
_entity.type
_entity.pdbx_description
1 polymer ?
#
loop_
_entity_poly.entity_id
_entity_poly.type
_entity_poly.pdbx_seq_one_letter_code
_entity_poly.pdbx_strand_id
1 'polypeptide(L)'
;MRLISWDALARLIDKADVVLEVLDVRVPLETRSVKVEGIARRAGKPVILVLNKADLVPRGVVLEWVKFFEGLGFKAVPFVAKQRRGVRRLKEVIRSVSSKKPTVVLVTGLPKTGKSTV
;
A
#
# COMPACT_ATOMS: atom_id res chain seq x y z
N MET A 1 -23.80 1.78 2.42
CA MET A 1 -22.32 1.82 2.46
C MET A 1 -21.90 2.36 3.81
N ARG A 2 -21.31 1.55 4.70
CA ARG A 2 -20.89 2.01 6.03
C ARG A 2 -19.52 2.68 5.90
N LEU A 3 -19.47 4.00 6.02
CA LEU A 3 -18.21 4.75 6.02
C LEU A 3 -17.53 4.56 7.38
N ILE A 4 -16.27 4.14 7.38
CA ILE A 4 -15.47 4.10 8.60
C ILE A 4 -15.12 5.53 9.01
N SER A 5 -15.27 5.88 10.29
CA SER A 5 -14.83 7.18 10.78
C SER A 5 -13.30 7.26 10.79
N TRP A 6 -12.75 8.47 10.74
CA TRP A 6 -11.30 8.68 10.81
C TRP A 6 -10.71 8.17 12.13
N ASP A 7 -11.44 8.30 13.24
CA ASP A 7 -11.01 7.77 14.55
C ASP A 7 -10.98 6.25 14.58
N ALA A 8 -11.98 5.61 13.99
CA ALA A 8 -12.00 4.16 13.86
C ALA A 8 -10.83 3.67 13.00
N LEU A 9 -10.51 4.37 11.90
CA LEU A 9 -9.36 4.05 11.06
C LEU A 9 -8.04 4.26 11.81
N ALA A 10 -7.89 5.34 12.57
CA ALA A 10 -6.71 5.57 13.39
C ALA A 10 -6.47 4.44 14.41
N ARG A 11 -7.53 3.96 15.06
CA ARG A 11 -7.46 2.80 15.96
C ARG A 11 -7.07 1.51 15.25
N LEU A 12 -7.49 1.31 13.99
CA LEU A 12 -7.07 0.15 13.20
C LEU A 12 -5.59 0.25 12.80
N ILE A 13 -5.13 1.44 12.40
CA ILE A 13 -3.73 1.71 12.09
C ILE A 13 -2.85 1.44 13.32
N ASP A 14 -3.27 1.89 14.49
CA ASP A 14 -2.52 1.68 15.74
C ASP A 14 -2.33 0.19 16.07
N LYS A 15 -3.34 -0.64 15.77
CA LYS A 15 -3.28 -2.10 15.94
C LYS A 15 -2.48 -2.83 14.85
N ALA A 16 -2.18 -2.17 13.75
CA ALA A 16 -1.41 -2.76 12.66
C ALA A 16 0.10 -2.68 12.93
N ASP A 17 0.84 -3.64 12.36
CA ASP A 17 2.30 -3.57 12.30
C ASP A 17 2.77 -2.90 11.01
N VAL A 18 2.00 -3.05 9.93
CA VAL A 18 2.29 -2.47 8.60
C VAL A 18 0.99 -2.06 7.94
N VAL A 19 0.99 -0.91 7.26
CA VAL A 19 -0.12 -0.46 6.41
C VAL A 19 0.25 -0.70 4.94
N LEU A 20 -0.59 -1.44 4.21
CA LEU A 20 -0.51 -1.57 2.76
C LEU A 20 -1.55 -0.66 2.12
N GLU A 21 -1.10 0.33 1.36
CA GLU A 21 -1.99 1.20 0.60
C GLU A 21 -2.00 0.78 -0.87
N VAL A 22 -3.15 0.28 -1.34
CA VAL A 22 -3.32 -0.24 -2.69
C VAL A 22 -3.76 0.87 -3.63
N LEU A 23 -2.89 1.18 -4.58
CA LEU A 23 -3.06 2.22 -5.60
C LEU A 23 -3.31 1.59 -6.97
N ASP A 24 -4.00 2.32 -7.85
CA ASP A 24 -4.04 1.99 -9.28
C ASP A 24 -2.83 2.64 -9.95
N VAL A 25 -1.93 1.83 -10.52
CA VAL A 25 -0.67 2.32 -11.12
C VAL A 25 -0.88 3.33 -12.26
N ARG A 26 -2.06 3.35 -12.89
CA ARG A 26 -2.38 4.30 -13.97
C ARG A 26 -2.55 5.72 -13.45
N VAL A 27 -3.00 5.86 -12.21
CA VAL A 27 -3.37 7.12 -11.54
C VAL A 27 -3.01 7.04 -10.04
N PRO A 28 -1.72 6.81 -9.70
CA PRO A 28 -1.34 6.49 -8.33
C PRO A 28 -1.37 7.71 -7.41
N LEU A 29 -1.29 8.93 -7.96
CA LEU A 29 -1.41 10.18 -7.21
C LEU A 29 -2.87 10.50 -6.86
N GLU A 30 -3.82 10.12 -7.72
CA GLU A 30 -5.25 10.30 -7.48
C GLU A 30 -5.83 9.22 -6.57
N THR A 31 -5.20 8.03 -6.54
CA THR A 31 -5.70 6.88 -5.77
C THR A 31 -5.09 6.72 -4.39
N ARG A 32 -4.13 7.59 -4.02
CA ARG A 32 -3.52 7.62 -2.68
C ARG A 32 -4.31 8.48 -1.70
N SER A 33 -4.04 8.28 -0.42
CA SER A 33 -4.64 9.01 0.69
C SER A 33 -3.57 9.55 1.62
N VAL A 34 -3.14 10.78 1.36
CA VAL A 34 -2.20 11.54 2.20
C VAL A 34 -2.66 11.58 3.67
N LYS A 35 -3.98 11.58 3.91
CA LYS A 35 -4.54 11.53 5.26
C LYS A 35 -4.24 10.21 5.97
N VAL A 36 -4.39 9.07 5.29
CA VAL A 36 -4.08 7.75 5.85
C VAL A 36 -2.59 7.62 6.12
N GLU A 37 -1.77 8.01 5.14
CA GLU A 37 -0.30 8.05 5.26
C GLU A 37 0.13 8.92 6.46
N GLY A 38 -0.48 10.09 6.63
CA GLY A 38 -0.20 10.99 7.75
C GLY A 38 -0.61 10.42 9.11
N ILE A 39 -1.74 9.71 9.19
CA ILE A 39 -2.15 9.01 10.43
C ILE A 39 -1.17 7.88 10.76
N ALA A 40 -0.80 7.07 9.77
CA ALA A 40 0.18 5.99 9.93
C ALA A 40 1.54 6.52 10.38
N ARG A 41 2.02 7.59 9.73
CA ARG A 41 3.29 8.24 10.10
C ARG A 41 3.29 8.74 11.54
N ARG A 42 2.22 9.40 11.99
CA ARG A 42 2.09 9.85 13.40
C ARG A 42 2.05 8.69 14.39
N ALA A 43 1.48 7.56 14.00
CA ALA A 43 1.45 6.33 14.81
C ALA A 43 2.73 5.49 14.68
N GLY A 44 3.77 5.98 13.98
CA GLY A 44 5.03 5.26 13.77
C GLY A 44 4.88 3.98 12.93
N LYS A 45 3.80 3.86 12.15
CA LYS A 45 3.50 2.65 11.37
C LYS A 45 4.08 2.78 9.95
N PRO A 46 4.86 1.80 9.48
CA PRO A 46 5.37 1.82 8.12
C PRO A 46 4.22 1.68 7.11
N VAL A 47 4.31 2.46 6.03
CA VAL A 47 3.40 2.41 4.89
C VAL A 47 4.14 1.83 3.68
N ILE A 48 3.56 0.81 3.07
CA ILE A 48 4.02 0.26 1.78
C ILE A 48 2.95 0.57 0.73
N LEU A 49 3.35 1.22 -0.35
CA LEU A 49 2.50 1.48 -1.50
C LEU A 49 2.49 0.27 -2.42
N VAL A 50 1.31 -0.30 -2.64
CA VAL A 50 1.11 -1.42 -3.59
C VAL A 50 0.58 -0.84 -4.88
N LEU A 51 1.45 -0.72 -5.89
CA LEU A 51 1.12 -0.21 -7.22
C LEU A 51 0.45 -1.32 -8.03
N ASN A 52 -0.85 -1.51 -7.81
CA ASN A 52 -1.61 -2.58 -8.43
C ASN A 52 -2.00 -2.26 -9.88
N LYS A 53 -2.34 -3.31 -10.64
CA LYS A 53 -2.63 -3.25 -12.08
C LYS A 53 -1.40 -2.87 -12.92
N ALA A 54 -0.21 -3.24 -12.46
CA ALA A 54 1.07 -3.00 -13.14
C ALA A 54 1.15 -3.58 -14.57
N ASP A 55 0.22 -4.45 -14.96
CA ASP A 55 0.05 -4.97 -16.31
C ASP A 55 -0.62 -3.98 -17.28
N LEU A 56 -1.29 -2.93 -16.79
CA LEU A 56 -2.03 -1.97 -17.61
C LEU A 56 -1.19 -0.80 -18.14
N VAL A 57 0.09 -0.73 -17.78
CA VAL A 57 1.01 0.32 -18.24
C VAL A 57 2.36 -0.30 -18.62
N PRO A 58 3.16 0.36 -19.48
CA PRO A 58 4.49 -0.13 -19.83
C PRO A 58 5.39 -0.29 -18.61
N ARG A 59 6.28 -1.29 -18.65
CA ARG A 59 7.21 -1.59 -17.53
C ARG A 59 8.06 -0.38 -17.13
N GLY A 60 8.51 0.45 -18.08
CA GLY A 60 9.28 1.66 -17.81
C GLY A 60 8.51 2.62 -16.89
N VAL A 61 7.23 2.87 -17.19
CA VAL A 61 6.33 3.72 -16.40
C VAL A 61 6.16 3.19 -14.98
N VAL A 62 6.01 1.87 -14.81
CA VAL A 62 5.93 1.26 -13.48
C VAL A 62 7.20 1.54 -12.66
N LEU A 63 8.37 1.41 -13.27
CA LEU A 63 9.65 1.63 -12.60
C LEU A 63 9.87 3.11 -12.24
N GLU A 64 9.41 4.03 -13.08
CA GLU A 64 9.43 5.46 -12.78
C GLU A 64 8.54 5.79 -11.58
N TRP A 65 7.33 5.22 -11.50
CA TRP A 65 6.48 5.38 -10.31
C TRP A 65 7.13 4.82 -9.04
N VAL A 66 7.76 3.64 -9.11
CA VAL A 66 8.50 3.08 -7.97
C VAL A 66 9.58 4.05 -7.51
N LYS A 67 10.42 4.53 -8.43
CA LYS A 67 11.50 5.49 -8.12
C LYS A 67 10.95 6.79 -7.54
N PHE A 68 9.86 7.31 -8.11
CA PHE A 68 9.20 8.51 -7.63
C PHE A 68 8.77 8.37 -6.17
N PHE A 69 8.04 7.30 -5.83
CA PHE A 69 7.59 7.09 -4.45
C PHE A 69 8.72 6.73 -3.48
N GLU A 70 9.74 6.03 -3.93
CA GLU A 70 10.96 5.80 -3.15
C GLU A 70 11.70 7.10 -2.85
N GLY A 71 11.75 8.06 -3.80
CA GLY A 71 12.26 9.41 -3.59
C GLY A 71 11.45 10.22 -2.57
N LEU A 72 10.17 9.90 -2.38
CA LEU A 72 9.32 10.46 -1.33
C LEU A 72 9.45 9.72 0.02
N GLY A 73 10.32 8.69 0.10
CA GLY A 73 10.57 7.91 1.31
C GLY A 73 9.63 6.72 1.53
N PHE A 74 8.79 6.35 0.56
CA PHE A 74 7.93 5.17 0.65
C PHE A 74 8.63 3.92 0.12
N LYS A 75 8.22 2.74 0.60
CA LYS A 75 8.47 1.48 -0.12
C LYS A 75 7.33 1.28 -1.12
N ALA A 76 7.65 1.10 -2.41
CA ALA A 76 6.66 0.87 -3.45
C ALA A 76 6.86 -0.51 -4.10
N VAL A 77 5.77 -1.26 -4.27
CA VAL A 77 5.79 -2.62 -4.83
C VAL A 77 4.83 -2.71 -6.02
N PRO A 78 5.35 -2.90 -7.25
CA PRO A 78 4.52 -3.25 -8.39
C PRO A 78 3.77 -4.55 -8.18
N PHE A 79 2.48 -4.57 -8.51
CA PHE A 79 1.61 -5.70 -8.23
C PHE A 79 0.60 -5.94 -9.36
N VAL A 80 0.31 -7.22 -9.62
CA VAL A 80 -0.82 -7.63 -10.48
C VAL A 80 -1.63 -8.66 -9.73
N ALA A 81 -2.68 -8.18 -9.05
CA ALA A 81 -3.45 -9.02 -8.13
C ALA A 81 -4.10 -10.22 -8.80
N LYS A 82 -4.65 -10.05 -10.01
CA LYS A 82 -5.28 -11.14 -10.78
C LYS A 82 -4.32 -12.30 -11.09
N GLN A 83 -3.03 -12.01 -11.23
CA GLN A 83 -1.99 -13.00 -11.55
C GLN A 83 -1.14 -13.36 -10.33
N ARG A 84 -1.44 -12.79 -9.16
CA ARG A 84 -0.64 -12.91 -7.92
C ARG A 84 0.84 -12.54 -8.13
N ARG A 85 1.14 -11.71 -9.14
CA ARG A 85 2.50 -11.25 -9.47
C ARG A 85 2.88 -10.14 -8.51
N GLY A 86 4.02 -10.31 -7.84
CA GLY A 86 4.51 -9.38 -6.81
C GLY A 86 4.35 -9.87 -5.37
N VAL A 87 3.64 -10.98 -5.12
CA VAL A 87 3.42 -11.53 -3.76
C VAL A 87 4.73 -11.82 -3.02
N ARG A 88 5.72 -12.44 -3.70
CA ARG A 88 7.02 -12.75 -3.09
C ARG A 88 7.71 -11.47 -2.63
N ARG A 89 7.81 -10.46 -3.52
CA ARG A 89 8.42 -9.17 -3.22
C ARG A 89 7.67 -8.42 -2.13
N LEU A 90 6.34 -8.41 -2.16
CA LEU A 90 5.53 -7.77 -1.11
C LEU A 90 5.80 -8.40 0.26
N LYS A 91 5.86 -9.74 0.35
CA LYS A 91 6.22 -10.45 1.58
C LYS A 91 7.65 -10.15 2.05
N GLU A 92 8.61 -10.01 1.14
CA GLU A 92 9.98 -9.60 1.48
C GLU A 92 10.00 -8.18 2.07
N VAL A 93 9.31 -7.23 1.44
CA VAL A 93 9.25 -5.84 1.92
C VAL A 93 8.53 -5.76 3.26
N ILE A 94 7.42 -6.47 3.46
CA ILE A 94 6.72 -6.53 4.77
C ILE A 94 7.68 -7.01 5.88
N ARG A 95 8.46 -8.07 5.63
CA ARG A 95 9.44 -8.57 6.60
C ARG A 95 10.62 -7.63 6.83
N SER A 96 10.95 -6.79 5.85
CA SER A 96 12.00 -5.79 6.00
C SER A 96 11.60 -4.60 6.89
N VAL A 97 10.30 -4.35 7.06
CA VAL A 97 9.78 -3.24 7.86
C VAL A 97 9.15 -3.67 9.19
N SER A 98 8.88 -4.98 9.37
CA SER A 98 8.37 -5.53 10.62
C SER A 98 8.98 -6.91 10.91
N SER A 99 9.52 -7.06 12.11
CA SER A 99 10.08 -8.32 12.63
C SER A 99 9.06 -9.18 13.38
N LYS A 100 7.84 -8.68 13.62
CA LYS A 100 6.80 -9.36 14.40
C LYS A 100 6.25 -10.60 13.70
N LYS A 101 5.94 -11.63 14.49
CA LYS A 101 5.36 -12.91 14.04
C LYS A 101 4.20 -13.31 14.98
N PRO A 102 2.95 -13.39 14.50
CA PRO A 102 2.50 -13.02 13.16
C PRO A 102 2.58 -11.49 12.93
N THR A 103 2.84 -11.06 11.70
CA THR A 103 2.74 -9.64 11.31
C THR A 103 1.28 -9.30 11.04
N VAL A 104 0.72 -8.32 11.73
CA VAL A 104 -0.62 -7.79 11.48
C VAL A 104 -0.56 -6.70 10.40
N VAL A 105 -1.28 -6.90 9.31
CA VAL A 105 -1.27 -5.99 8.16
C VAL A 105 -2.65 -5.34 7.99
N LEU A 106 -2.69 -4.01 7.92
CA LEU A 106 -3.88 -3.27 7.52
C LEU A 106 -3.82 -2.96 6.02
N VAL A 107 -4.83 -3.38 5.26
CA VAL A 107 -4.95 -3.06 3.84
C VAL A 107 -5.93 -1.90 3.64
N THR A 108 -5.46 -0.84 3.00
CA THR A 108 -6.23 0.37 2.66
C THR A 108 -6.15 0.65 1.16
N GLY A 109 -7.02 1.53 0.66
CA GLY A 109 -7.06 1.93 -0.74
C GLY A 109 -8.47 2.35 -1.17
N LEU A 110 -8.56 3.19 -2.19
CA LEU A 110 -9.85 3.63 -2.73
C LEU A 110 -10.65 2.45 -3.31
N PRO A 111 -11.99 2.59 -3.42
CA PRO A 111 -12.80 1.62 -4.14
C PRO A 111 -12.21 1.31 -5.52
N LYS A 112 -12.24 0.03 -5.91
CA LYS A 112 -11.79 -0.47 -7.23
C LYS A 112 -10.27 -0.40 -7.52
N THR A 113 -9.40 -0.06 -6.56
CA THR A 113 -7.94 -0.20 -6.73
C THR A 113 -7.45 -1.65 -6.66
N GLY A 114 -8.26 -2.55 -6.10
CA GLY A 114 -7.98 -3.99 -6.01
C GLY A 114 -7.57 -4.48 -4.62
N LYS A 115 -7.82 -3.69 -3.58
CA LYS A 115 -7.56 -4.03 -2.16
C LYS A 115 -8.06 -5.40 -1.66
N SER A 116 -9.09 -5.97 -2.28
CA SER A 116 -9.66 -7.27 -1.89
C SER A 116 -9.05 -8.44 -2.65
N THR A 117 -8.24 -8.15 -3.67
CA THR A 117 -7.57 -9.13 -4.53
C THR A 117 -6.07 -9.22 -4.22
N VAL A 118 -5.48 -8.13 -3.71
CA VAL A 118 -4.13 -8.08 -3.13
C VAL A 118 -4.10 -8.86 -1.84
#